data_AF-A0A9P8IXC2-F1
#
_entry.id   AF-A0A9P8IXC2-F1
#
_cell.length_a   1.000
_cell.length_b   1.000
_cell.length_c   1.000
_cell.angle_alpha   90.00
_cell.angle_beta   90.00
_cell.angle_gamma   90.00
#
_symmetry.space_group_name_H-M   'P 1'
#
loop_
_entity.id
_entity.type
_entity.pdbx_description
1 polymer ?
#
loop_
_entity_poly.entity_id
_entity_poly.type
_entity_poly.pdbx_seq_one_letter_code
_entity_poly.pdbx_strand_id
1 'polypeptide(L)'
;MSLDCFEREALTYGSLDHAYIHVDALAKLIAALVAYQSEGEGVLSGSKTDYLKAILGLLVLVMNHQQTSRAVDRFNDRVFFRLMSSLLCELSMFRAHLGDDYQDLILVFGKAFLALQPKFFPMFTFSWLALISHRMFVPEIMRSADRKGWDIYLQLLQVLFSFLGDLVSTQEISVHAAEFYRGVLRVLLILQHDFPEFLTENHMRLNSSVPAGLLQLQNVINCAYPSSFQELPDPFTPGLKMNRLEQVRQLPHLRGGLEDVLSEAGIDTTVENLLQGKDIKDDDIKTVIDGIETEGKPDALVINALVLHIGNTATAGSSVFSPSATPSRVIERLLHESRHEVRYQLLSAITNQIRYPNAHTHYFSTALLHLFTVSSEDLQQQVARVLVERVMSSRPHPWGLLVTVLELVKNNSYNIWELGWMKAAPEVERMMLNVAHSSGLAQSPRAMT
;
A
#
# COMPACT_ATOMS: atom_id res chain seq x y z
N MET A 1 -36.37 8.34 -11.23
CA MET A 1 -36.39 8.93 -12.58
C MET A 1 -35.21 8.50 -13.42
N SER A 2 -33.97 8.99 -13.22
CA SER A 2 -32.84 8.62 -14.12
C SER A 2 -32.58 7.11 -14.17
N LEU A 3 -32.73 6.40 -13.04
CA LEU A 3 -32.70 4.93 -12.98
C LEU A 3 -33.80 4.29 -13.83
N ASP A 4 -35.05 4.70 -13.63
CA ASP A 4 -36.21 4.13 -14.33
C ASP A 4 -36.15 4.41 -15.84
N CYS A 5 -35.69 5.60 -16.22
CA CYS A 5 -35.43 5.95 -17.62
C CYS A 5 -34.33 5.05 -18.20
N PHE A 6 -33.20 4.88 -17.51
CA PHE A 6 -32.13 4.01 -17.98
C PHE A 6 -32.64 2.58 -18.19
N GLU A 7 -33.35 2.01 -17.23
CA GLU A 7 -33.90 0.64 -17.33
C GLU A 7 -34.87 0.52 -18.50
N ARG A 8 -35.77 1.49 -18.68
CA ARG A 8 -36.72 1.49 -19.79
C ARG A 8 -36.01 1.59 -21.15
N GLU A 9 -35.09 2.53 -21.32
CA GLU A 9 -34.41 2.75 -22.60
C GLU A 9 -33.47 1.59 -22.95
N ALA A 10 -32.74 1.05 -21.97
CA ALA A 10 -31.86 -0.10 -22.15
C ALA A 10 -32.62 -1.37 -22.56
N LEU A 11 -33.82 -1.58 -22.00
CA LEU A 11 -34.69 -2.71 -22.36
C LEU A 11 -35.41 -2.51 -23.71
N THR A 12 -35.77 -1.28 -24.05
CA THR A 12 -36.63 -0.99 -25.22
C THR A 12 -35.82 -0.85 -26.52
N TYR A 13 -34.69 -0.15 -26.48
CA TYR A 13 -33.93 0.22 -27.68
C TYR A 13 -32.49 -0.32 -27.70
N GLY A 14 -31.98 -0.82 -26.56
CA GLY A 14 -30.62 -1.37 -26.44
C GLY A 14 -29.48 -0.36 -26.58
N SER A 15 -29.76 0.91 -26.89
CA SER A 15 -28.75 1.97 -26.98
C SER A 15 -28.44 2.53 -25.59
N LEU A 16 -27.25 2.19 -25.08
CA LEU A 16 -26.79 2.66 -23.78
C LEU A 16 -26.56 4.18 -23.76
N ASP A 17 -26.13 4.78 -24.86
CA ASP A 17 -25.90 6.23 -24.94
C ASP A 17 -27.17 7.03 -24.68
N HIS A 18 -28.29 6.62 -25.28
CA HIS A 18 -29.60 7.24 -25.02
C HIS A 18 -30.06 7.02 -23.58
N ALA A 19 -29.81 5.82 -23.04
CA ALA A 19 -30.17 5.48 -21.66
C ALA A 19 -29.43 6.36 -20.64
N TYR A 20 -28.22 6.85 -20.95
CA TYR A 20 -27.42 7.68 -20.05
C TYR A 20 -27.74 9.18 -20.09
N ILE A 21 -28.50 9.68 -21.07
CA ILE A 21 -28.78 11.12 -21.24
C ILE A 21 -29.33 11.75 -19.94
N HIS A 22 -30.25 11.08 -19.26
CA HIS A 22 -30.89 11.62 -18.05
C HIS A 22 -29.93 11.70 -16.85
N VAL A 23 -29.00 10.76 -16.74
CA VAL A 23 -28.02 10.79 -15.63
C VAL A 23 -26.91 11.80 -15.91
N ASP A 24 -26.51 11.97 -17.17
CA ASP A 24 -25.53 12.98 -17.58
C ASP A 24 -26.10 14.40 -17.44
N ALA A 25 -27.36 14.61 -17.82
CA ALA A 25 -28.05 15.88 -17.60
C ALA A 25 -28.15 16.23 -16.10
N LEU A 26 -28.40 15.23 -15.25
CA LEU A 26 -28.41 15.42 -13.80
C LEU A 26 -27.01 15.77 -13.26
N ALA A 27 -25.97 15.06 -13.72
CA ALA A 27 -24.59 15.34 -13.32
C ALA A 27 -24.19 16.80 -13.65
N LYS A 28 -24.50 17.24 -14.86
CA LYS A 28 -24.23 18.61 -15.31
C LYS A 28 -25.02 19.66 -14.53
N LEU A 29 -26.28 19.39 -14.23
CA LEU A 29 -27.10 20.27 -13.39
C LEU A 29 -26.49 20.40 -11.99
N ILE A 30 -26.11 19.29 -11.35
CA ILE A 30 -25.46 19.29 -10.04
C ILE A 30 -24.15 20.09 -10.08
N ALA A 31 -23.29 19.82 -11.07
CA ALA A 31 -22.02 20.54 -11.24
C ALA A 31 -22.23 22.05 -11.36
N ALA A 32 -23.18 22.48 -12.20
CA ALA A 32 -23.52 23.88 -12.36
C ALA A 32 -24.07 24.51 -11.07
N LEU A 33 -24.95 23.80 -10.34
CA LEU A 33 -25.48 24.28 -9.07
C LEU A 33 -24.39 24.49 -8.02
N VAL A 34 -23.43 23.57 -7.91
CA VAL A 34 -22.27 23.73 -7.01
C VAL A 34 -21.37 24.88 -7.46
N ALA A 35 -21.04 24.93 -8.76
CA ALA A 35 -20.17 25.94 -9.34
C ALA A 35 -20.73 27.36 -9.15
N TYR A 36 -22.02 27.57 -9.41
CA TYR A 36 -22.67 28.88 -9.32
C TYR A 36 -23.37 29.16 -7.99
N GLN A 37 -23.24 28.29 -6.98
CA GLN A 37 -23.73 28.59 -5.64
C GLN A 37 -23.07 29.87 -5.12
N SER A 38 -23.86 30.89 -4.82
CA SER A 38 -23.39 32.08 -4.12
C SER A 38 -23.45 31.87 -2.61
N GLU A 39 -22.53 32.48 -1.87
CA GLU A 39 -22.70 32.67 -0.43
C GLU A 39 -23.95 33.53 -0.19
N GLY A 40 -25.03 32.91 0.28
CA GLY A 40 -26.31 33.58 0.57
C GLY A 40 -26.58 33.64 2.06
N GLU A 41 -27.38 34.62 2.50
CA GLU A 41 -27.91 34.65 3.86
C GLU A 41 -29.06 33.63 4.04
N GLY A 42 -29.00 32.78 5.07
CA GLY A 42 -30.07 31.83 5.44
C GLY A 42 -29.62 30.35 5.49
N VAL A 43 -30.55 29.40 5.34
CA VAL A 43 -30.32 27.92 5.41
C VAL A 43 -29.38 27.39 4.30
N LEU A 44 -29.05 28.23 3.32
CA LEU A 44 -28.10 27.99 2.22
C LEU A 44 -26.74 28.70 2.42
N SER A 45 -26.43 29.13 3.64
CA SER A 45 -25.15 29.78 4.02
C SER A 45 -23.94 28.83 4.05
N GLY A 46 -24.11 27.58 3.63
CA GLY A 46 -23.03 26.60 3.59
C GLY A 46 -22.05 26.87 2.45
N SER A 47 -20.80 26.45 2.63
CA SER A 47 -19.79 26.51 1.58
C SER A 47 -20.17 25.63 0.37
N LYS A 48 -19.54 25.85 -0.80
CA LYS A 48 -19.67 24.94 -1.97
C LYS A 48 -19.40 23.49 -1.61
N THR A 49 -18.44 23.28 -0.71
CA THR A 49 -18.07 22.00 -0.12
C THR A 49 -19.20 21.36 0.68
N ASP A 50 -19.87 22.13 1.54
CA ASP A 50 -21.02 21.63 2.31
C ASP A 50 -22.21 21.28 1.41
N TYR A 51 -22.44 22.10 0.38
CA TYR A 51 -23.50 21.87 -0.58
C TYR A 51 -23.27 20.58 -1.38
N LEU A 52 -22.05 20.39 -1.92
CA LEU A 52 -21.68 19.13 -2.58
C LEU A 52 -21.77 17.94 -1.62
N LYS A 53 -21.30 18.10 -0.37
CA LYS A 53 -21.36 17.05 0.65
C LYS A 53 -22.80 16.61 0.93
N ALA A 54 -23.75 17.55 1.04
CA ALA A 54 -25.16 17.23 1.22
C ALA A 54 -25.74 16.46 0.02
N ILE A 55 -25.39 16.87 -1.21
CA ILE A 55 -25.81 16.18 -2.43
C ILE A 55 -25.25 14.76 -2.49
N LEU A 56 -23.95 14.58 -2.28
CA LEU A 56 -23.31 13.25 -2.28
C LEU A 56 -23.85 12.39 -1.13
N GLY A 57 -24.11 12.95 0.04
CA GLY A 57 -24.75 12.25 1.15
C GLY A 57 -26.15 11.75 0.79
N LEU A 58 -26.96 12.57 0.13
CA LEU A 58 -28.27 12.14 -0.40
C LEU A 58 -28.10 11.03 -1.44
N LEU A 59 -27.11 11.11 -2.33
CA LEU A 59 -26.84 10.04 -3.30
C LEU A 59 -26.47 8.73 -2.61
N VAL A 60 -25.64 8.75 -1.57
CA VAL A 60 -25.31 7.57 -0.76
C VAL A 60 -26.59 6.97 -0.15
N LEU A 61 -27.49 7.80 0.39
CA LEU A 61 -28.77 7.34 0.95
C LEU A 61 -29.68 6.73 -0.12
N VAL A 62 -29.76 7.34 -1.30
CA VAL A 62 -30.52 6.81 -2.44
C VAL A 62 -29.95 5.47 -2.89
N MET A 63 -28.62 5.35 -3.01
CA MET A 63 -27.96 4.08 -3.31
C MET A 63 -28.27 3.02 -2.25
N ASN A 64 -28.22 3.39 -0.97
CA ASN A 64 -28.51 2.48 0.13
C ASN A 64 -29.98 2.00 0.09
N HIS A 65 -30.91 2.91 -0.19
CA HIS A 65 -32.32 2.58 -0.34
C HIS A 65 -32.55 1.64 -1.55
N GLN A 66 -31.89 1.89 -2.68
CA GLN A 66 -32.00 1.03 -3.87
C GLN A 66 -31.47 -0.38 -3.62
N GLN A 67 -30.31 -0.54 -2.97
CA GLN A 67 -29.75 -1.88 -2.70
C GLN A 67 -30.59 -2.68 -1.67
N THR A 68 -31.28 -2.00 -0.76
CA THR A 68 -32.09 -2.65 0.29
C THR A 68 -33.52 -2.92 -0.13
N SER A 69 -34.10 -2.07 -0.99
CA SER A 69 -35.53 -2.13 -1.35
C SER A 69 -35.80 -2.87 -2.64
N ARG A 70 -34.82 -2.97 -3.55
CA ARG A 70 -34.93 -3.80 -4.75
C ARG A 70 -34.32 -5.18 -4.49
N ALA A 71 -34.83 -6.20 -5.18
CA ALA A 71 -34.18 -7.50 -5.21
C ALA A 71 -32.71 -7.33 -5.68
N VAL A 72 -31.80 -8.10 -5.09
CA VAL A 72 -30.35 -8.02 -5.34
C VAL A 72 -30.01 -7.97 -6.84
N ASP A 73 -30.75 -8.71 -7.66
CA ASP A 73 -30.55 -8.81 -9.12
C ASP A 73 -30.93 -7.56 -9.91
N ARG A 74 -31.47 -6.52 -9.25
CA ARG A 74 -31.94 -5.27 -9.91
C ARG A 74 -31.14 -4.04 -9.51
N PHE A 75 -30.10 -4.17 -8.69
CA PHE A 75 -29.24 -3.03 -8.40
C PHE A 75 -28.43 -2.65 -9.66
N ASN A 76 -28.59 -1.41 -10.11
CA ASN A 76 -27.93 -0.92 -11.32
C ASN A 76 -26.75 -0.01 -10.95
N ASP A 77 -25.59 -0.62 -10.74
CA ASP A 77 -24.36 0.06 -10.39
C ASP A 77 -23.90 1.05 -11.47
N ARG A 78 -24.14 0.73 -12.75
CA ARG A 78 -23.71 1.53 -13.91
C ARG A 78 -24.26 2.95 -13.89
N VAL A 79 -25.51 3.14 -13.47
CA VAL A 79 -26.12 4.48 -13.42
C VAL A 79 -25.49 5.33 -12.33
N PHE A 80 -25.22 4.74 -11.16
CA PHE A 80 -24.55 5.46 -10.06
C PHE A 80 -23.08 5.75 -10.37
N PHE A 81 -22.39 4.79 -10.98
CA PHE A 81 -21.04 4.99 -11.52
C PHE A 81 -21.03 6.15 -12.52
N ARG A 82 -21.93 6.12 -13.51
CA ARG A 82 -22.02 7.17 -14.54
C ARG A 82 -22.29 8.53 -13.92
N LEU A 83 -23.21 8.63 -12.97
CA LEU A 83 -23.50 9.89 -12.27
C LEU A 83 -22.25 10.47 -11.61
N MET A 84 -21.53 9.66 -10.81
CA MET A 84 -20.34 10.11 -10.09
C MET A 84 -19.17 10.43 -11.03
N SER A 85 -18.95 9.61 -12.06
CA SER A 85 -17.92 9.83 -13.07
C SER A 85 -18.20 11.07 -13.91
N SER A 86 -19.44 11.24 -14.40
CA SER A 86 -19.85 12.44 -15.14
C SER A 86 -19.77 13.68 -14.26
N LEU A 87 -20.12 13.60 -12.97
CA LEU A 87 -20.00 14.73 -12.05
C LEU A 87 -18.55 15.17 -11.83
N LEU A 88 -17.60 14.22 -11.67
CA LEU A 88 -16.17 14.52 -11.64
C LEU A 88 -15.69 15.21 -12.92
N CYS A 89 -16.17 14.75 -14.08
CA CYS A 89 -15.82 15.36 -15.38
C CYS A 89 -16.40 16.78 -15.51
N GLU A 90 -17.67 16.98 -15.19
CA GLU A 90 -18.33 18.28 -15.29
C GLU A 90 -17.71 19.30 -14.32
N LEU A 91 -17.44 18.92 -13.06
CA LEU A 91 -16.76 19.82 -12.12
C LEU A 91 -15.35 20.22 -12.59
N SER A 92 -14.63 19.31 -13.26
CA SER A 92 -13.32 19.66 -13.83
C SER A 92 -13.40 20.74 -14.91
N MET A 93 -14.52 20.81 -15.65
CA MET A 93 -14.76 21.88 -16.63
C MET A 93 -14.98 23.23 -15.94
N PHE A 94 -15.47 23.23 -14.70
CA PHE A 94 -15.63 24.41 -13.87
C PHE A 94 -14.40 24.75 -13.00
N ARG A 95 -13.28 24.02 -13.14
CA ARG A 95 -12.08 24.22 -12.31
C ARG A 95 -11.62 25.67 -12.23
N ALA A 96 -11.56 26.37 -13.37
CA ALA A 96 -11.13 27.77 -13.40
C ALA A 96 -12.08 28.72 -12.65
N HIS A 97 -13.37 28.39 -12.61
CA HIS A 97 -14.37 29.15 -11.87
C HIS A 97 -14.36 28.83 -10.37
N LEU A 98 -14.14 27.56 -10.03
CA LEU A 98 -14.09 27.07 -8.65
C LEU A 98 -12.80 27.49 -7.92
N GLY A 99 -11.70 27.73 -8.63
CA GLY A 99 -10.46 28.20 -8.02
C GLY A 99 -9.97 27.25 -6.93
N ASP A 100 -9.70 27.78 -5.74
CA ASP A 100 -9.19 27.03 -4.59
C ASP A 100 -10.21 26.02 -4.03
N ASP A 101 -11.52 26.30 -4.14
CA ASP A 101 -12.58 25.39 -3.67
C ASP A 101 -12.54 24.04 -4.39
N TYR A 102 -12.04 24.00 -5.64
CA TYR A 102 -12.00 22.77 -6.44
C TYR A 102 -11.29 21.63 -5.71
N GLN A 103 -10.18 21.94 -5.02
CA GLN A 103 -9.43 20.91 -4.30
C GLN A 103 -10.23 20.36 -3.12
N ASP A 104 -10.92 21.22 -2.37
CA ASP A 104 -11.77 20.80 -1.26
C ASP A 104 -12.95 19.94 -1.74
N LEU A 105 -13.54 20.26 -2.91
CA LEU A 105 -14.57 19.42 -3.52
C LEU A 105 -14.05 18.00 -3.83
N ILE A 106 -12.81 17.86 -4.30
CA ILE A 106 -12.17 16.55 -4.52
C ILE A 106 -12.02 15.78 -3.20
N LEU A 107 -11.70 16.46 -2.09
CA LEU A 107 -11.67 15.82 -0.77
C LEU A 107 -13.06 15.32 -0.34
N VAL A 108 -14.14 16.04 -0.70
CA VAL A 108 -15.52 15.56 -0.46
C VAL A 108 -15.81 14.28 -1.25
N PHE A 109 -15.39 14.18 -2.50
CA PHE A 109 -15.51 12.93 -3.27
C PHE A 109 -14.78 11.77 -2.60
N GLY A 110 -13.55 11.98 -2.13
CA GLY A 110 -12.81 10.94 -1.44
C GLY A 110 -13.53 10.43 -0.18
N LYS A 111 -14.13 11.34 0.61
CA LYS A 111 -14.97 10.97 1.76
C LYS A 111 -16.25 10.24 1.35
N ALA A 112 -16.90 10.65 0.26
CA ALA A 112 -18.06 9.96 -0.27
C ALA A 112 -17.70 8.53 -0.76
N PHE A 113 -16.54 8.36 -1.38
CA PHE A 113 -16.05 7.04 -1.79
C PHE A 113 -15.73 6.15 -0.59
N LEU A 114 -15.19 6.68 0.52
CA LEU A 114 -15.06 5.93 1.77
C LEU A 114 -16.41 5.45 2.31
N ALA A 115 -17.44 6.29 2.22
CA ALA A 115 -18.81 5.91 2.62
C ALA A 115 -19.41 4.83 1.70
N LEU A 116 -19.02 4.81 0.42
CA LEU A 116 -19.46 3.85 -0.60
C LEU A 116 -18.59 2.59 -0.70
N GLN A 117 -17.76 2.32 0.31
CA GLN A 117 -16.83 1.19 0.29
C GLN A 117 -17.52 -0.17 0.05
N PRO A 118 -16.81 -1.16 -0.54
CA PRO A 118 -17.37 -2.46 -0.89
C PRO A 118 -18.02 -3.23 0.28
N LYS A 119 -17.52 -3.03 1.50
CA LYS A 119 -18.10 -3.64 2.71
C LYS A 119 -19.57 -3.24 2.95
N PHE A 120 -19.94 -2.02 2.60
CA PHE A 120 -21.30 -1.50 2.77
C PHE A 120 -22.13 -1.56 1.48
N PHE A 121 -21.45 -1.55 0.32
CA PHE A 121 -22.07 -1.57 -1.01
C PHE A 121 -21.44 -2.67 -1.88
N PRO A 122 -21.62 -3.96 -1.54
CA PRO A 122 -20.95 -5.06 -2.25
C PRO A 122 -21.33 -5.13 -3.74
N MET A 123 -22.57 -4.75 -4.09
CA MET A 123 -23.02 -4.70 -5.48
C MET A 123 -22.42 -3.54 -6.28
N PHE A 124 -21.75 -2.59 -5.62
CA PHE A 124 -21.09 -1.45 -6.24
C PHE A 124 -19.56 -1.64 -6.34
N THR A 125 -19.02 -2.78 -5.92
CA THR A 125 -17.58 -3.04 -5.74
C THR A 125 -16.72 -2.70 -6.96
N PHE A 126 -17.07 -3.18 -8.16
CA PHE A 126 -16.28 -2.92 -9.38
C PHE A 126 -16.38 -1.45 -9.82
N SER A 127 -17.58 -0.90 -9.77
CA SER A 127 -17.84 0.52 -10.05
C SER A 127 -17.11 1.43 -9.07
N TRP A 128 -17.03 1.04 -7.79
CA TRP A 128 -16.27 1.74 -6.76
C TRP A 128 -14.77 1.73 -7.05
N LEU A 129 -14.19 0.57 -7.40
CA LEU A 129 -12.78 0.47 -7.79
C LEU A 129 -12.48 1.37 -8.99
N ALA A 130 -13.38 1.44 -9.97
CA ALA A 130 -13.24 2.32 -11.12
C ALA A 130 -13.33 3.82 -10.76
N LEU A 131 -14.09 4.19 -9.73
CA LEU A 131 -14.17 5.58 -9.25
C LEU A 131 -12.94 6.01 -8.48
N ILE A 132 -12.44 5.18 -7.56
CA ILE A 132 -11.23 5.52 -6.80
C ILE A 132 -9.97 5.53 -7.67
N SER A 133 -10.01 4.91 -8.85
CA SER A 133 -8.94 4.94 -9.86
C SER A 133 -9.20 5.90 -11.02
N HIS A 134 -10.23 6.75 -10.90
CA HIS A 134 -10.68 7.60 -11.99
C HIS A 134 -9.68 8.71 -12.33
N ARG A 135 -9.44 8.94 -13.64
CA ARG A 135 -8.46 9.92 -14.15
C ARG A 135 -8.70 11.38 -13.74
N MET A 136 -9.94 11.74 -13.39
CA MET A 136 -10.28 13.08 -12.88
C MET A 136 -10.22 13.18 -11.35
N PHE A 137 -10.03 12.06 -10.67
CA PHE A 137 -9.97 11.99 -9.21
C PHE A 137 -8.53 11.80 -8.72
N VAL A 138 -7.84 10.74 -9.17
CA VAL A 138 -6.51 10.37 -8.66
C VAL A 138 -5.49 11.51 -8.80
N PRO A 139 -5.31 12.16 -9.97
CA PRO A 139 -4.32 13.22 -10.08
C PRO A 139 -4.64 14.43 -9.21
N GLU A 140 -5.92 14.76 -9.02
CA GLU A 140 -6.31 15.93 -8.22
C GLU A 140 -6.18 15.65 -6.72
N ILE A 141 -6.60 14.47 -6.24
CA ILE A 141 -6.43 14.12 -4.82
C ILE A 141 -4.95 13.98 -4.44
N MET A 142 -4.10 13.55 -5.37
CA MET A 142 -2.65 13.46 -5.17
C MET A 142 -1.95 14.82 -5.15
N ARG A 143 -2.51 15.86 -5.78
CA ARG A 143 -1.94 17.23 -5.83
C ARG A 143 -2.23 18.10 -4.60
N SER A 144 -2.92 17.57 -3.58
CA SER A 144 -3.25 18.32 -2.36
C SER A 144 -1.98 18.89 -1.73
N ALA A 145 -1.86 20.22 -1.70
CA ALA A 145 -0.64 20.91 -1.23
C ALA A 145 -0.28 20.58 0.23
N ASP A 146 -1.29 20.33 1.05
CA ASP A 146 -1.19 19.96 2.47
C ASP A 146 -1.20 18.45 2.73
N ARG A 147 -1.15 17.64 1.68
CA ARG A 147 -1.24 16.17 1.72
C ARG A 147 -2.52 15.62 2.38
N LYS A 148 -3.55 16.44 2.64
CA LYS A 148 -4.85 15.92 3.13
C LYS A 148 -5.47 14.93 2.15
N GLY A 149 -5.31 15.16 0.86
CA GLY A 149 -5.73 14.20 -0.17
C GLY A 149 -5.02 12.84 -0.05
N TRP A 150 -3.74 12.82 0.35
CA TRP A 150 -3.00 11.58 0.57
C TRP A 150 -3.58 10.79 1.76
N ASP A 151 -4.04 11.46 2.82
CA ASP A 151 -4.69 10.78 3.95
C ASP A 151 -5.97 10.07 3.54
N ILE A 152 -6.82 10.77 2.80
CA ILE A 152 -8.08 10.19 2.33
C ILE A 152 -7.79 9.04 1.37
N TYR A 153 -6.83 9.20 0.47
CA TYR A 153 -6.49 8.15 -0.49
C TYR A 153 -5.79 6.95 0.16
N LEU A 154 -4.97 7.17 1.18
CA LEU A 154 -4.41 6.10 2.01
C LEU A 154 -5.55 5.30 2.66
N GLN A 155 -6.53 5.95 3.28
CA GLN A 155 -7.70 5.27 3.86
C GLN A 155 -8.49 4.47 2.80
N LEU A 156 -8.66 5.01 1.59
CA LEU A 156 -9.31 4.30 0.48
C LEU A 156 -8.56 3.01 0.13
N LEU A 157 -7.23 3.05 0.06
CA LEU A 157 -6.41 1.86 -0.19
C LEU A 157 -6.43 0.86 0.97
N GLN A 158 -6.46 1.33 2.22
CA GLN A 158 -6.56 0.45 3.39
C GLN A 158 -7.90 -0.30 3.41
N VAL A 159 -8.99 0.40 3.12
CA VAL A 159 -10.32 -0.20 2.95
C VAL A 159 -10.34 -1.19 1.78
N LEU A 160 -9.72 -0.83 0.65
CA LEU A 160 -9.59 -1.72 -0.51
C LEU A 160 -8.85 -3.01 -0.17
N PHE A 161 -7.72 -2.90 0.54
CA PHE A 161 -6.91 -4.04 0.94
C PHE A 161 -7.61 -4.91 1.98
N SER A 162 -8.29 -4.32 2.97
CA SER A 162 -9.11 -5.07 3.93
C SER A 162 -10.19 -5.89 3.22
N PHE A 163 -10.92 -5.29 2.27
CA PHE A 163 -11.94 -6.01 1.50
C PHE A 163 -11.34 -7.11 0.61
N LEU A 164 -10.17 -6.86 0.03
CA LEU A 164 -9.45 -7.89 -0.72
C LEU A 164 -9.04 -9.07 0.16
N GLY A 165 -8.66 -8.80 1.41
CA GLY A 165 -8.38 -9.82 2.42
C GLY A 165 -9.58 -10.72 2.68
N ASP A 166 -10.77 -10.13 2.83
CA ASP A 166 -12.01 -10.87 3.00
C ASP A 166 -12.31 -11.76 1.78
N LEU A 167 -12.09 -11.26 0.56
CA LEU A 167 -12.31 -12.01 -0.67
C LEU A 167 -11.39 -13.24 -0.79
N VAL A 168 -10.11 -13.10 -0.44
CA VAL A 168 -9.13 -14.19 -0.58
C VAL A 168 -9.11 -15.15 0.61
N SER A 169 -9.78 -14.81 1.71
CA SER A 169 -9.95 -15.70 2.87
C SER A 169 -11.02 -16.79 2.63
N THR A 170 -11.70 -16.76 1.49
CA THR A 170 -12.69 -17.77 1.10
C THR A 170 -12.02 -19.06 0.61
N GLN A 171 -12.66 -20.22 0.83
CA GLN A 171 -12.08 -21.53 0.45
C GLN A 171 -11.86 -21.67 -1.06
N GLU A 172 -12.72 -21.06 -1.88
CA GLU A 172 -12.62 -21.07 -3.33
C GLU A 172 -12.58 -19.64 -3.86
N ILE A 173 -11.45 -19.27 -4.47
CA ILE A 173 -11.28 -17.96 -5.09
C ILE A 173 -12.10 -17.92 -6.38
N SER A 174 -13.16 -17.11 -6.39
CA SER A 174 -14.00 -16.93 -7.58
C SER A 174 -13.26 -16.20 -8.72
N VAL A 175 -13.72 -16.40 -9.96
CA VAL A 175 -13.23 -15.65 -11.13
C VAL A 175 -13.39 -14.14 -10.92
N HIS A 176 -14.47 -13.70 -10.29
CA HIS A 176 -14.69 -12.29 -9.97
C HIS A 176 -13.67 -11.74 -8.97
N ALA A 177 -13.29 -12.51 -7.95
CA ALA A 177 -12.23 -12.13 -7.02
C ALA A 177 -10.88 -12.01 -7.74
N ALA A 178 -10.57 -12.91 -8.68
CA ALA A 178 -9.36 -12.83 -9.50
C ALA A 178 -9.35 -11.59 -10.42
N GLU A 179 -10.47 -11.24 -11.07
CA GLU A 179 -10.57 -10.01 -11.87
C GLU A 179 -10.46 -8.76 -11.01
N PHE A 180 -11.08 -8.77 -9.82
CA PHE A 180 -10.98 -7.67 -8.88
C PHE A 180 -9.53 -7.46 -8.43
N TYR A 181 -8.83 -8.53 -8.07
CA TYR A 181 -7.40 -8.49 -7.75
C TYR A 181 -6.56 -7.87 -8.86
N ARG A 182 -6.80 -8.25 -10.13
CA ARG A 182 -6.10 -7.63 -11.29
C ARG A 182 -6.40 -6.13 -11.40
N GLY A 183 -7.63 -5.73 -11.12
CA GLY A 183 -8.01 -4.31 -11.02
C GLY A 183 -7.19 -3.58 -9.96
N VAL A 184 -7.11 -4.13 -8.74
CA VAL A 184 -6.30 -3.57 -7.64
C VAL A 184 -4.83 -3.46 -8.04
N LEU A 185 -4.27 -4.50 -8.66
CA LEU A 185 -2.89 -4.49 -9.13
C LEU A 185 -2.64 -3.35 -10.13
N ARG A 186 -3.56 -3.13 -11.08
CA ARG A 186 -3.46 -2.00 -12.03
C ARG A 186 -3.48 -0.65 -11.32
N VAL A 187 -4.33 -0.47 -10.30
CA VAL A 187 -4.33 0.76 -9.50
C VAL A 187 -2.97 1.00 -8.86
N LEU A 188 -2.40 -0.02 -8.21
CA LEU A 188 -1.08 0.13 -7.58
C LEU A 188 0.04 0.39 -8.59
N LEU A 189 0.01 -0.25 -9.77
CA LEU A 189 1.00 0.00 -10.82
C LEU A 189 0.92 1.43 -11.37
N ILE A 190 -0.28 1.98 -11.54
CA ILE A 190 -0.48 3.39 -11.92
C ILE A 190 0.11 4.31 -10.84
N LEU A 191 -0.22 4.07 -9.56
CA LEU A 191 0.33 4.85 -8.45
C LEU A 191 1.85 4.77 -8.38
N GLN A 192 2.42 3.58 -8.62
CA GLN A 192 3.87 3.39 -8.64
C GLN A 192 4.54 4.20 -9.76
N HIS A 193 3.91 4.30 -10.92
CA HIS A 193 4.46 5.03 -12.05
C HIS A 193 4.30 6.56 -11.90
N ASP A 194 3.06 7.00 -11.64
CA ASP A 194 2.66 8.42 -11.69
C ASP A 194 2.87 9.15 -10.34
N PHE A 195 2.77 8.44 -9.22
CA PHE A 195 2.79 9.01 -7.87
C PHE A 195 3.66 8.19 -6.89
N PRO A 196 4.93 7.86 -7.22
CA PRO A 196 5.71 6.97 -6.38
C PRO A 196 6.00 7.54 -5.00
N GLU A 197 6.07 8.86 -4.83
CA GLU A 197 6.31 9.52 -3.54
C GLU A 197 5.23 9.12 -2.53
N PHE A 198 3.96 9.10 -2.96
CA PHE A 198 2.84 8.65 -2.13
C PHE A 198 3.06 7.23 -1.61
N LEU A 199 3.47 6.29 -2.48
CA LEU A 199 3.75 4.91 -2.08
C LEU A 199 5.00 4.83 -1.19
N THR A 200 6.08 5.53 -1.54
CA THR A 200 7.34 5.44 -0.80
C THR A 200 7.24 6.01 0.62
N GLU A 201 6.52 7.10 0.80
CA GLU A 201 6.39 7.78 2.09
C GLU A 201 5.34 7.12 2.99
N ASN A 202 4.26 6.55 2.41
CA ASN A 202 3.23 5.82 3.16
C ASN A 202 3.48 4.29 3.21
N HIS A 203 4.64 3.80 2.75
CA HIS A 203 4.89 2.36 2.60
C HIS A 203 4.69 1.57 3.91
N MET A 204 4.99 2.15 5.07
CA MET A 204 4.77 1.51 6.37
C MET A 204 3.28 1.18 6.58
N ARG A 205 2.40 2.17 6.46
CA ARG A 205 0.94 1.96 6.62
C ARG A 205 0.37 1.09 5.50
N LEU A 206 0.82 1.28 4.26
CA LEU A 206 0.37 0.49 3.12
C LEU A 206 0.74 -0.99 3.27
N ASN A 207 2.01 -1.32 3.57
CA ASN A 207 2.45 -2.70 3.76
C ASN A 207 1.75 -3.37 4.94
N SER A 208 1.47 -2.61 6.01
CA SER A 208 0.74 -3.11 7.19
C SER A 208 -0.72 -3.46 6.88
N SER A 209 -1.30 -2.88 5.84
CA SER A 209 -2.68 -3.12 5.43
C SER A 209 -2.83 -4.19 4.34
N VAL A 210 -1.75 -4.64 3.70
CA VAL A 210 -1.84 -5.70 2.69
C VAL A 210 -2.15 -7.05 3.35
N PRO A 211 -3.19 -7.78 2.91
CA PRO A 211 -3.52 -9.10 3.44
C PRO A 211 -2.37 -10.11 3.29
N ALA A 212 -2.29 -11.04 4.25
CA ALA A 212 -1.32 -12.13 4.21
C ALA A 212 -1.44 -12.93 2.90
N GLY A 213 -0.30 -13.33 2.35
CA GLY A 213 -0.22 -14.10 1.09
C GLY A 213 -0.27 -13.26 -0.19
N LEU A 214 -0.70 -11.98 -0.14
CA LEU A 214 -0.74 -11.10 -1.31
C LEU A 214 0.59 -10.37 -1.54
N LEU A 215 1.68 -11.15 -1.58
CA LEU A 215 3.06 -10.68 -1.61
C LEU A 215 3.37 -9.78 -2.82
N GLN A 216 2.74 -10.01 -3.97
CA GLN A 216 2.91 -9.17 -5.16
C GLN A 216 2.48 -7.72 -4.91
N LEU A 217 1.41 -7.48 -4.13
CA LEU A 217 0.98 -6.10 -3.83
C LEU A 217 2.00 -5.39 -2.94
N GLN A 218 2.53 -6.08 -1.93
CA GLN A 218 3.60 -5.56 -1.09
C GLN A 218 4.87 -5.29 -1.92
N ASN A 219 5.20 -6.16 -2.88
CA ASN A 219 6.30 -5.93 -3.79
C ASN A 219 6.09 -4.67 -4.64
N VAL A 220 4.90 -4.47 -5.24
CA VAL A 220 4.60 -3.25 -6.02
C VAL A 220 4.79 -2.00 -5.18
N ILE A 221 4.29 -1.98 -3.93
CA ILE A 221 4.50 -0.86 -2.98
C ILE A 221 6.00 -0.64 -2.75
N ASN A 222 6.76 -1.70 -2.50
CA ASN A 222 8.18 -1.65 -2.18
C ASN A 222 9.09 -1.44 -3.40
N CYS A 223 8.56 -1.57 -4.62
CA CYS A 223 9.24 -1.22 -5.87
C CYS A 223 9.16 0.29 -6.18
N ALA A 224 8.31 1.04 -5.49
CA ALA A 224 8.25 2.48 -5.67
C ALA A 224 9.57 3.13 -5.20
N TYR A 225 10.02 4.15 -5.94
CA TYR A 225 11.20 4.95 -5.61
C TYR A 225 10.96 6.41 -6.00
N PRO A 226 11.53 7.39 -5.26
CA PRO A 226 11.28 8.81 -5.50
C PRO A 226 11.62 9.20 -6.94
N SER A 227 10.83 10.09 -7.53
CA SER A 227 11.06 10.58 -8.90
C SER A 227 12.35 11.39 -9.07
N SER A 228 12.98 11.79 -7.95
CA SER A 228 14.33 12.37 -7.95
C SER A 228 15.44 11.35 -8.30
N PHE A 229 15.17 10.05 -8.22
CA PHE A 229 16.07 9.02 -8.72
C PHE A 229 15.88 8.84 -10.22
N GLN A 230 16.94 9.08 -10.99
CA GLN A 230 16.90 8.96 -12.45
C GLN A 230 16.79 7.51 -12.92
N GLU A 231 17.66 6.62 -12.41
CA GLU A 231 17.66 5.20 -12.77
C GLU A 231 18.26 4.36 -11.65
N LEU A 232 17.79 3.11 -11.54
CA LEU A 232 18.32 2.12 -10.61
C LEU A 232 19.41 1.30 -11.32
N PRO A 233 20.58 1.07 -10.70
CA PRO A 233 21.59 0.17 -11.25
C PRO A 233 21.00 -1.23 -11.45
N ASP A 234 21.27 -1.91 -12.58
CA ASP A 234 20.76 -3.27 -12.79
C ASP A 234 21.33 -4.23 -11.71
N PRO A 235 20.48 -4.87 -10.87
CA PRO A 235 20.89 -5.85 -9.86
C PRO A 235 21.76 -6.99 -10.41
N PHE A 236 21.61 -7.33 -11.69
CA PHE A 236 22.34 -8.43 -12.33
C PHE A 236 23.72 -8.04 -12.86
N THR A 237 24.09 -6.76 -12.78
CA THR A 237 25.41 -6.27 -13.20
C THR A 237 26.52 -6.96 -12.40
N PRO A 238 27.47 -7.66 -13.05
CA PRO A 238 28.58 -8.31 -12.36
C PRO A 238 29.40 -7.31 -11.54
N GLY A 239 29.64 -7.63 -10.27
CA GLY A 239 30.45 -6.78 -9.38
C GLY A 239 29.75 -5.56 -8.81
N LEU A 240 28.43 -5.40 -9.01
CA LEU A 240 27.62 -4.44 -8.27
C LEU A 240 27.79 -4.70 -6.76
N LYS A 241 28.12 -3.64 -6.01
CA LYS A 241 28.17 -3.69 -4.55
C LYS A 241 27.38 -2.53 -3.98
N MET A 242 26.37 -2.86 -3.17
CA MET A 242 25.44 -1.87 -2.60
C MET A 242 26.17 -0.77 -1.81
N ASN A 243 27.21 -1.13 -1.06
CA ASN A 243 28.02 -0.20 -0.26
C ASN A 243 28.82 0.84 -1.07
N ARG A 244 28.91 0.69 -2.40
CA ARG A 244 29.58 1.65 -3.28
C ARG A 244 28.66 2.77 -3.79
N LEU A 245 27.36 2.63 -3.61
CA LEU A 245 26.38 3.63 -4.05
C LEU A 245 26.35 4.80 -3.07
N GLU A 246 26.38 6.05 -3.55
CA GLU A 246 26.31 7.20 -2.66
C GLU A 246 24.95 7.33 -1.97
N GLN A 247 23.89 6.89 -2.65
CA GLN A 247 22.51 6.97 -2.20
C GLN A 247 22.27 6.14 -0.93
N VAL A 248 23.06 5.09 -0.67
CA VAL A 248 22.94 4.30 0.56
C VAL A 248 23.36 5.06 1.81
N ARG A 249 23.85 6.30 1.69
CA ARG A 249 24.14 7.19 2.82
C ARG A 249 22.98 8.13 3.15
N GLN A 250 21.94 8.15 2.32
CA GLN A 250 20.80 9.03 2.48
C GLN A 250 19.65 8.30 3.16
N LEU A 251 19.06 8.91 4.18
CA LEU A 251 17.83 8.41 4.79
C LEU A 251 16.68 8.51 3.79
N PRO A 252 15.79 7.51 3.71
CA PRO A 252 14.58 7.63 2.91
C PRO A 252 13.68 8.73 3.47
N HIS A 253 12.96 9.42 2.59
CA HIS A 253 11.90 10.34 3.04
C HIS A 253 10.73 9.52 3.56
N LEU A 254 10.29 9.83 4.78
CA LEU A 254 9.23 9.12 5.48
C LEU A 254 8.11 10.09 5.82
N ARG A 255 6.88 9.59 5.79
CA ARG A 255 5.77 10.28 6.41
C ARG A 255 5.87 10.13 7.93
N GLY A 256 5.61 11.23 8.65
CA GLY A 256 5.53 11.21 10.11
C GLY A 256 4.34 10.39 10.65
N GLY A 257 4.26 10.29 11.97
CA GLY A 257 3.20 9.56 12.67
C GLY A 257 3.55 8.09 12.90
N LEU A 258 4.84 7.74 12.93
CA LEU A 258 5.31 6.44 13.42
C LEU A 258 5.38 6.45 14.96
N GLU A 259 5.75 7.61 15.53
CA GLU A 259 5.85 7.81 16.98
C GLU A 259 4.48 7.65 17.63
N ASP A 260 3.43 8.21 16.99
CA ASP A 260 2.05 8.07 17.43
C ASP A 260 1.62 6.59 17.52
N VAL A 261 2.01 5.76 16.54
CA VAL A 261 1.69 4.33 16.52
C VAL A 261 2.34 3.59 17.69
N LEU A 262 3.61 3.90 17.99
CA LEU A 262 4.32 3.28 19.11
C LEU A 262 3.78 3.74 20.48
N SER A 263 3.35 5.00 20.56
CA SER A 263 2.77 5.59 21.76
C SER A 263 1.37 5.04 22.03
N GLU A 264 0.53 4.89 21.00
CA GLU A 264 -0.78 4.22 21.09
C GLU A 264 -0.67 2.76 21.54
N ALA A 265 0.41 2.06 21.14
CA ALA A 265 0.75 0.72 21.61
C ALA A 265 1.39 0.70 23.02
N GLY A 266 1.74 1.85 23.59
CA GLY A 266 2.34 1.96 24.92
C GLY A 266 3.78 1.45 25.04
N ILE A 267 4.51 1.35 23.92
CA ILE A 267 5.88 0.81 23.88
C ILE A 267 6.94 1.85 23.50
N ASP A 268 6.56 3.07 23.14
CA ASP A 268 7.44 4.17 22.74
C ASP A 268 8.63 4.38 23.71
N THR A 269 8.34 4.58 24.98
CA THR A 269 9.35 4.83 26.02
C THR A 269 10.27 3.62 26.23
N THR A 270 9.73 2.40 26.21
CA THR A 270 10.50 1.16 26.35
C THR A 270 11.44 0.97 25.16
N VAL A 271 10.96 1.24 23.94
CA VAL A 271 11.76 1.15 22.71
C VAL A 271 12.90 2.18 22.74
N GLU A 272 12.61 3.43 23.14
CA GLU A 272 13.66 4.46 23.29
C GLU A 272 14.73 4.05 24.30
N ASN A 273 14.31 3.55 25.47
CA ASN A 273 15.22 3.07 26.50
C ASN A 273 16.10 1.90 26.01
N LEU A 274 15.53 0.97 25.24
CA LEU A 274 16.26 -0.14 24.65
C LEU A 274 17.30 0.33 23.63
N LEU A 275 16.95 1.31 22.79
CA LEU A 275 17.82 1.76 21.70
C LEU A 275 18.93 2.72 22.17
N GLN A 276 18.68 3.49 23.22
CA GLN A 276 19.67 4.41 23.82
C GLN A 276 20.47 3.76 24.97
N GLY A 277 19.94 2.68 25.55
CA GLY A 277 20.53 1.97 26.66
C GLY A 277 21.87 1.28 26.32
N LYS A 278 22.69 1.10 27.36
CA LYS A 278 23.92 0.29 27.27
C LYS A 278 23.64 -1.21 27.39
N ASP A 279 22.61 -1.56 28.16
CA ASP A 279 22.20 -2.92 28.45
C ASP A 279 20.76 -3.15 27.97
N ILE A 280 20.54 -4.28 27.29
CA ILE A 280 19.23 -4.74 26.81
C ILE A 280 18.66 -5.64 27.91
N LYS A 281 17.58 -5.22 28.57
CA LYS A 281 16.94 -6.00 29.64
C LYS A 281 15.87 -6.93 29.07
N ASP A 282 15.78 -8.13 29.63
CA ASP A 282 14.79 -9.13 29.22
C ASP A 282 13.35 -8.64 29.42
N ASP A 283 13.07 -7.93 30.53
CA ASP A 283 11.74 -7.37 30.81
C ASP A 283 11.29 -6.32 29.77
N ASP A 284 12.23 -5.51 29.29
CA ASP A 284 11.96 -4.48 28.27
C ASP A 284 11.67 -5.14 26.91
N ILE A 285 12.44 -6.17 26.53
CA ILE A 285 12.19 -6.96 25.32
C ILE A 285 10.82 -7.63 25.37
N LYS A 286 10.48 -8.24 26.50
CA LYS A 286 9.17 -8.87 26.69
C LYS A 286 8.03 -7.85 26.58
N THR A 287 8.20 -6.67 27.18
CA THR A 287 7.23 -5.58 27.07
C THR A 287 7.01 -5.15 25.62
N VAL A 288 8.09 -5.07 24.82
CA VAL A 288 7.98 -4.77 23.39
C VAL A 288 7.29 -5.89 22.62
N ILE A 289 7.62 -7.16 22.89
CA ILE A 289 6.97 -8.32 22.25
C ILE A 289 5.47 -8.36 22.57
N ASP A 290 5.10 -8.15 23.82
CA ASP A 290 3.69 -8.11 24.25
C ASP A 290 2.95 -6.93 23.60
N GLY A 291 3.61 -5.77 23.42
CA GLY A 291 3.02 -4.58 22.80
C GLY A 291 2.93 -4.60 21.27
N ILE A 292 3.66 -5.49 20.57
CA ILE A 292 3.50 -5.70 19.13
C ILE A 292 2.44 -6.76 18.79
N GLU A 293 1.73 -7.29 19.79
CA GLU A 293 0.61 -8.21 19.62
C GLU A 293 -0.70 -7.56 20.07
N THR A 294 -1.75 -7.69 19.26
CA THR A 294 -3.12 -7.28 19.59
C THR A 294 -3.98 -8.54 19.68
N GLU A 295 -4.60 -8.79 20.84
CA GLU A 295 -5.42 -9.98 21.11
C GLU A 295 -4.69 -11.32 20.80
N GLY A 296 -3.37 -11.37 21.04
CA GLY A 296 -2.53 -12.55 20.78
C GLY A 296 -2.21 -12.80 19.32
N LYS A 297 -2.47 -11.82 18.43
CA LYS A 297 -2.04 -11.84 17.02
C LYS A 297 -1.02 -10.73 16.77
N PRO A 298 -0.02 -10.95 15.91
CA PRO A 298 0.92 -9.90 15.57
C PRO A 298 0.22 -8.69 14.93
N ASP A 299 0.47 -7.50 15.47
CA ASP A 299 -0.03 -6.26 14.90
C ASP A 299 0.94 -5.76 13.82
N ALA A 300 0.53 -5.91 12.56
CA ALA A 300 1.37 -5.54 11.43
C ALA A 300 1.77 -4.05 11.45
N LEU A 301 0.90 -3.15 11.92
CA LEU A 301 1.19 -1.72 11.92
C LEU A 301 2.24 -1.38 12.97
N VAL A 302 2.07 -1.88 14.20
CA VAL A 302 3.02 -1.65 15.30
C VAL A 302 4.37 -2.28 14.97
N ILE A 303 4.39 -3.49 14.40
CA ILE A 303 5.63 -4.18 13.98
C ILE A 303 6.37 -3.39 12.89
N ASN A 304 5.67 -2.91 11.85
CA ASN A 304 6.33 -2.11 10.81
C ASN A 304 6.81 -0.76 11.35
N ALA A 305 6.08 -0.13 12.28
CA ALA A 305 6.51 1.11 12.93
C ALA A 305 7.76 0.89 13.81
N LEU A 306 7.79 -0.20 14.59
CA LEU A 306 8.94 -0.58 15.42
C LEU A 306 10.19 -0.80 14.57
N VAL A 307 10.09 -1.62 13.52
CA VAL A 307 11.23 -1.89 12.64
C VAL A 307 11.71 -0.60 11.96
N LEU A 308 10.80 0.26 11.52
CA LEU A 308 11.17 1.54 10.91
C LEU A 308 11.87 2.47 11.91
N HIS A 309 11.40 2.52 13.16
CA HIS A 309 12.00 3.30 14.23
C HIS A 309 13.42 2.80 14.59
N ILE A 310 13.60 1.47 14.68
CA ILE A 310 14.93 0.86 14.86
C ILE A 310 15.84 1.24 13.69
N GLY A 311 15.34 1.20 12.45
CA GLY A 311 16.07 1.62 11.26
C GLY A 311 16.52 3.07 11.28
N ASN A 312 15.62 4.00 11.65
CA ASN A 312 15.94 5.42 11.80
C ASN A 312 17.09 5.62 12.81
N THR A 313 16.98 4.97 13.98
CA THR A 313 18.00 5.08 15.04
C THR A 313 19.33 4.46 14.61
N ALA A 314 19.29 3.28 14.01
CA ALA A 314 20.49 2.57 13.57
C ALA A 314 21.24 3.30 12.46
N THR A 315 20.53 4.04 11.61
CA THR A 315 21.10 4.69 10.43
C THR A 315 21.29 6.19 10.56
N ALA A 316 20.97 6.79 11.71
CA ALA A 316 21.11 8.22 11.98
C ALA A 316 22.54 8.77 11.72
N GLY A 317 23.58 7.97 11.99
CA GLY A 317 24.98 8.36 11.77
C GLY A 317 25.67 7.62 10.62
N SER A 318 25.26 6.39 10.31
CA SER A 318 25.86 5.55 9.27
C SER A 318 24.90 4.46 8.86
N SER A 319 24.81 4.16 7.57
CA SER A 319 24.02 3.03 7.06
C SER A 319 24.72 1.68 7.20
N VAL A 320 25.98 1.65 7.68
CA VAL A 320 26.75 0.42 7.83
C VAL A 320 26.24 -0.36 9.02
N PHE A 321 25.81 -1.60 8.77
CA PHE A 321 25.41 -2.52 9.83
C PHE A 321 26.63 -2.94 10.68
N SER A 322 26.42 -2.99 12.00
CA SER A 322 27.38 -3.53 12.95
C SER A 322 26.67 -4.47 13.93
N PRO A 323 27.09 -5.75 14.05
CA PRO A 323 26.49 -6.71 14.99
C PRO A 323 26.55 -6.25 16.45
N SER A 324 27.59 -5.51 16.83
CA SER A 324 27.79 -5.06 18.22
C SER A 324 26.97 -3.82 18.59
N ALA A 325 26.33 -3.16 17.61
CA ALA A 325 25.53 -1.97 17.86
C ALA A 325 24.21 -2.32 18.58
N THR A 326 23.76 -1.45 19.49
CA THR A 326 22.53 -1.66 20.27
C THR A 326 21.31 -1.99 19.40
N PRO A 327 21.00 -1.23 18.31
CA PRO A 327 19.85 -1.55 17.46
C PRO A 327 19.89 -2.96 16.85
N SER A 328 21.09 -3.42 16.44
CA SER A 328 21.28 -4.76 15.88
C SER A 328 21.03 -5.84 16.92
N ARG A 329 21.55 -5.66 18.14
CA ARG A 329 21.33 -6.58 19.27
C ARG A 329 19.86 -6.62 19.69
N VAL A 330 19.15 -5.49 19.63
CA VAL A 330 17.70 -5.44 19.90
C VAL A 330 16.93 -6.26 18.84
N ILE A 331 17.24 -6.11 17.55
CA ILE A 331 16.64 -6.93 16.48
C ILE A 331 16.89 -8.42 16.74
N GLU A 332 18.14 -8.81 17.01
CA GLU A 332 18.50 -10.20 17.31
C GLU A 332 17.69 -10.74 18.49
N ARG A 333 17.58 -9.96 19.56
CA ARG A 333 16.88 -10.38 20.77
C ARG A 333 15.37 -10.52 20.55
N LEU A 334 14.74 -9.56 19.87
CA LEU A 334 13.34 -9.64 19.46
C LEU A 334 13.07 -10.89 18.62
N LEU A 335 13.93 -11.18 17.64
CA LEU A 335 13.78 -12.36 16.78
C LEU A 335 13.99 -13.67 17.55
N HIS A 336 14.91 -13.72 18.50
CA HIS A 336 15.18 -14.93 19.28
C HIS A 336 14.10 -15.23 20.33
N GLU A 337 13.51 -14.20 20.96
CA GLU A 337 12.49 -14.36 21.99
C GLU A 337 11.06 -14.46 21.44
N SER A 338 10.83 -13.96 20.22
CA SER A 338 9.50 -14.02 19.60
C SER A 338 9.11 -15.43 19.21
N ARG A 339 7.82 -15.75 19.40
CA ARG A 339 7.20 -16.96 18.84
C ARG A 339 7.22 -16.93 17.31
N HIS A 340 7.14 -18.11 16.69
CA HIS A 340 7.34 -18.31 15.24
C HIS A 340 6.56 -17.33 14.35
N GLU A 341 5.30 -17.06 14.69
CA GLU A 341 4.40 -16.17 13.93
C GLU A 341 4.81 -14.70 14.01
N VAL A 342 5.09 -14.19 15.21
CA VAL A 342 5.57 -12.82 15.45
C VAL A 342 6.92 -12.61 14.78
N ARG A 343 7.82 -13.59 14.92
CA ARG A 343 9.15 -13.58 14.30
C ARG A 343 9.09 -13.49 12.78
N TYR A 344 8.17 -14.20 12.14
CA TYR A 344 7.92 -14.09 10.71
C TYR A 344 7.46 -12.68 10.31
N GLN A 345 6.57 -12.05 11.10
CA GLN A 345 6.11 -10.68 10.83
C GLN A 345 7.21 -9.64 11.02
N LEU A 346 8.06 -9.79 12.05
CA LEU A 346 9.27 -8.97 12.23
C LEU A 346 10.21 -9.07 11.04
N LEU A 347 10.51 -10.29 10.57
CA LEU A 347 11.34 -10.53 9.40
C LEU A 347 10.72 -9.95 8.11
N SER A 348 9.40 -10.05 7.96
CA SER A 348 8.67 -9.45 6.84
C SER A 348 8.73 -7.91 6.88
N ALA A 349 8.59 -7.31 8.07
CA ALA A 349 8.73 -5.87 8.26
C ALA A 349 10.17 -5.36 8.02
N ILE A 350 11.19 -6.14 8.40
CA ILE A 350 12.60 -5.88 8.04
C ILE A 350 12.75 -5.93 6.51
N THR A 351 12.19 -6.94 5.87
CA THR A 351 12.25 -7.12 4.41
C THR A 351 11.54 -5.97 3.67
N ASN A 352 10.46 -5.40 4.24
CA ASN A 352 9.78 -4.22 3.68
C ASN A 352 10.69 -2.98 3.58
N GLN A 353 11.79 -2.93 4.35
CA GLN A 353 12.76 -1.83 4.30
C GLN A 353 13.79 -1.98 3.18
N ILE A 354 13.85 -3.15 2.54
CA ILE A 354 14.80 -3.47 1.47
C ILE A 354 14.18 -3.10 0.11
N ARG A 355 14.24 -1.80 -0.22
CA ARG A 355 13.54 -1.16 -1.35
C ARG A 355 14.53 -0.64 -2.40
N TYR A 356 14.51 0.65 -2.71
CA TYR A 356 15.50 1.31 -3.57
C TYR A 356 16.79 1.64 -2.80
N PRO A 357 17.90 2.03 -3.44
CA PRO A 357 19.12 2.42 -2.73
C PRO A 357 18.90 3.57 -1.74
N ASN A 358 18.95 3.26 -0.45
CA ASN A 358 18.89 4.22 0.67
C ASN A 358 19.55 3.59 1.91
N ALA A 359 19.72 4.38 2.98
CA ALA A 359 20.38 3.96 4.20
C ALA A 359 19.70 2.76 4.89
N HIS A 360 18.38 2.71 4.93
CA HIS A 360 17.64 1.59 5.53
C HIS A 360 17.83 0.32 4.73
N THR A 361 17.72 0.39 3.40
CA THR A 361 17.90 -0.76 2.51
C THR A 361 19.30 -1.37 2.69
N HIS A 362 20.34 -0.54 2.79
CA HIS A 362 21.69 -1.04 3.05
C HIS A 362 21.85 -1.66 4.44
N TYR A 363 21.33 -1.02 5.49
CA TYR A 363 21.38 -1.54 6.85
C TYR A 363 20.65 -2.88 6.98
N PHE A 364 19.37 -2.94 6.58
CA PHE A 364 18.53 -4.13 6.74
C PHE A 364 18.91 -5.27 5.79
N SER A 365 19.39 -4.98 4.57
CA SER A 365 19.99 -6.02 3.71
C SER A 365 21.17 -6.68 4.40
N THR A 366 22.07 -5.89 4.99
CA THR A 366 23.26 -6.42 5.66
C THR A 366 22.89 -7.15 6.96
N ALA A 367 21.90 -6.64 7.70
CA ALA A 367 21.38 -7.27 8.92
C ALA A 367 20.79 -8.67 8.63
N LEU A 368 19.94 -8.82 7.61
CA LEU A 368 19.38 -10.12 7.24
C LEU A 368 20.46 -11.12 6.81
N LEU A 369 21.44 -10.67 6.01
CA LEU A 369 22.56 -11.51 5.61
C LEU A 369 23.41 -11.94 6.81
N HIS A 370 23.61 -11.06 7.80
CA HIS A 370 24.30 -11.39 9.04
C HIS A 370 23.53 -12.42 9.87
N LEU A 371 22.23 -12.19 10.11
CA LEU A 371 21.34 -13.11 10.82
C LEU A 371 21.36 -14.49 10.16
N PHE A 372 21.29 -14.56 8.83
CA PHE A 372 21.39 -15.83 8.11
C PHE A 372 22.65 -16.64 8.46
N THR A 373 23.78 -15.97 8.73
CA THR A 373 25.06 -16.65 9.05
C THR A 373 25.21 -17.08 10.50
N VAL A 374 24.67 -16.31 11.45
CA VAL A 374 24.97 -16.49 12.89
C VAL A 374 23.82 -17.13 13.67
N SER A 375 22.62 -17.13 13.11
CA SER A 375 21.42 -17.62 13.79
C SER A 375 21.29 -19.14 13.80
N SER A 376 20.39 -19.64 14.65
CA SER A 376 19.99 -21.06 14.66
C SER A 376 19.36 -21.46 13.32
N GLU A 377 19.35 -22.76 13.03
CA GLU A 377 18.79 -23.29 11.77
C GLU A 377 17.34 -22.85 11.55
N ASP A 378 16.51 -22.85 12.59
CA ASP A 378 15.10 -22.42 12.52
C ASP A 378 14.95 -20.94 12.13
N LEU A 379 15.74 -20.03 12.73
CA LEU A 379 15.72 -18.62 12.36
C LEU A 379 16.36 -18.39 10.98
N GLN A 380 17.44 -19.11 10.65
CA GLN A 380 18.07 -19.08 9.33
C GLN A 380 17.08 -19.47 8.22
N GLN A 381 16.31 -20.54 8.42
CA GLN A 381 15.27 -20.98 7.48
C GLN A 381 14.17 -19.92 7.32
N GLN A 382 13.75 -19.26 8.40
CA GLN A 382 12.77 -18.17 8.30
C GLN A 382 13.31 -16.94 7.57
N VAL A 383 14.57 -16.55 7.80
CA VAL A 383 15.24 -15.46 7.05
C VAL A 383 15.25 -15.79 5.55
N ALA A 384 15.63 -17.02 5.18
CA ALA A 384 15.58 -17.46 3.80
C ALA A 384 14.15 -17.43 3.25
N ARG A 385 13.18 -17.95 4.01
CA ARG A 385 11.77 -18.01 3.61
C ARG A 385 11.21 -16.64 3.24
N VAL A 386 11.39 -15.61 4.08
CA VAL A 386 10.84 -14.26 3.80
C VAL A 386 11.46 -13.61 2.56
N LEU A 387 12.73 -13.87 2.28
CA LEU A 387 13.40 -13.37 1.08
C LEU A 387 12.91 -14.11 -0.17
N VAL A 388 12.82 -15.43 -0.07
CA VAL A 388 12.46 -16.32 -1.17
C VAL A 388 11.01 -16.13 -1.58
N GLU A 389 10.06 -16.16 -0.65
CA GLU A 389 8.63 -16.03 -0.98
C GLU A 389 8.32 -14.71 -1.71
N ARG A 390 9.01 -13.63 -1.35
CA ARG A 390 8.89 -12.32 -1.99
C ARG A 390 9.40 -12.35 -3.42
N VAL A 391 10.52 -13.02 -3.66
CA VAL A 391 11.11 -13.17 -4.99
C VAL A 391 10.35 -14.19 -5.87
N MET A 392 9.75 -15.22 -5.28
CA MET A 392 8.91 -16.18 -6.01
C MET A 392 7.57 -15.59 -6.43
N SER A 393 7.10 -14.56 -5.74
CA SER A 393 5.88 -13.88 -6.13
C SER A 393 6.01 -13.23 -7.52
N SER A 394 4.88 -12.99 -8.16
CA SER A 394 4.85 -12.37 -9.48
C SER A 394 5.50 -10.98 -9.47
N ARG A 395 6.17 -10.62 -10.57
CA ARG A 395 6.82 -9.31 -10.76
C ARG A 395 5.84 -8.15 -10.52
N PRO A 396 6.33 -6.95 -10.17
CA PRO A 396 7.73 -6.54 -10.01
C PRO A 396 8.37 -6.99 -8.68
N HIS A 397 9.69 -6.81 -8.55
CA HIS A 397 10.46 -7.12 -7.34
C HIS A 397 11.28 -5.90 -6.88
N PRO A 398 11.32 -5.57 -5.58
CA PRO A 398 12.11 -4.45 -5.08
C PRO A 398 13.60 -4.63 -5.42
N TRP A 399 14.25 -3.54 -5.82
CA TRP A 399 15.66 -3.54 -6.24
C TRP A 399 16.58 -4.14 -5.18
N GLY A 400 16.47 -3.66 -3.95
CA GLY A 400 17.31 -4.07 -2.84
C GLY A 400 17.08 -5.53 -2.50
N LEU A 401 15.83 -6.01 -2.54
CA LEU A 401 15.49 -7.42 -2.31
C LEU A 401 16.22 -8.32 -3.31
N LEU A 402 16.21 -7.96 -4.59
CA LEU A 402 16.95 -8.70 -5.63
C LEU A 402 18.45 -8.69 -5.33
N VAL A 403 19.04 -7.54 -4.98
CA VAL A 403 20.46 -7.46 -4.63
C VAL A 403 20.80 -8.33 -3.42
N THR A 404 19.97 -8.31 -2.36
CA THR A 404 20.16 -9.14 -1.16
C THR A 404 20.10 -10.63 -1.49
N VAL A 405 19.12 -11.05 -2.28
CA VAL A 405 18.96 -12.46 -2.67
C VAL A 405 20.10 -12.90 -3.60
N LEU A 406 20.51 -12.06 -4.54
CA LEU A 406 21.65 -12.32 -5.42
C LEU A 406 22.96 -12.47 -4.62
N GLU A 407 23.17 -11.64 -3.60
CA GLU A 407 24.30 -11.77 -2.68
C GLU A 407 24.25 -13.10 -1.92
N LEU A 408 23.09 -13.45 -1.34
CA LEU A 408 22.89 -14.69 -0.58
C LEU A 408 23.19 -15.95 -1.41
N VAL A 409 22.78 -15.97 -2.69
CA VAL A 409 22.90 -17.15 -3.56
C VAL A 409 24.21 -17.25 -4.32
N LYS A 410 24.88 -16.13 -4.60
CA LYS A 410 26.15 -16.10 -5.37
C LYS A 410 27.39 -16.09 -4.49
N ASN A 411 27.30 -15.62 -3.25
CA ASN A 411 28.45 -15.53 -2.37
C ASN A 411 28.65 -16.84 -1.58
N ASN A 412 29.75 -17.52 -1.88
CA ASN A 412 30.13 -18.80 -1.27
C ASN A 412 30.35 -18.72 0.25
N SER A 413 30.46 -17.51 0.85
CA SER A 413 30.53 -17.38 2.31
C SER A 413 29.25 -17.80 3.02
N TYR A 414 28.08 -17.64 2.37
CA TYR A 414 26.79 -18.08 2.92
C TYR A 414 26.52 -19.55 2.66
N ASN A 415 27.04 -20.07 1.54
CA ASN A 415 26.99 -21.47 1.13
C ASN A 415 25.59 -22.11 1.24
N ILE A 416 24.55 -21.34 0.89
CA ILE A 416 23.13 -21.73 1.07
C ILE A 416 22.80 -23.07 0.41
N TRP A 417 23.43 -23.38 -0.71
CA TRP A 417 23.21 -24.63 -1.47
C TRP A 417 23.73 -25.88 -0.76
N GLU A 418 24.68 -25.73 0.17
CA GLU A 418 25.22 -26.87 0.92
C GLU A 418 24.40 -27.22 2.17
N LEU A 419 23.48 -26.34 2.58
CA LEU A 419 22.64 -26.53 3.75
C LEU A 419 21.66 -27.70 3.55
N GLY A 420 21.56 -28.57 4.56
CA GLY A 420 20.75 -29.79 4.47
C GLY A 420 19.28 -29.53 4.16
N TRP A 421 18.70 -28.48 4.75
CA TRP A 421 17.31 -28.09 4.51
C TRP A 421 17.08 -27.49 3.10
N MET A 422 18.10 -26.88 2.48
CA MET A 422 18.00 -26.38 1.10
C MET A 422 18.05 -27.54 0.10
N LYS A 423 18.97 -28.49 0.31
CA LYS A 423 19.05 -29.73 -0.51
C LYS A 423 17.78 -30.57 -0.44
N ALA A 424 17.07 -30.52 0.69
CA ALA A 424 15.78 -31.19 0.86
C ALA A 424 14.63 -30.51 0.09
N ALA A 425 14.84 -29.31 -0.48
CA ALA A 425 13.84 -28.52 -1.19
C ALA A 425 14.30 -28.14 -2.63
N PRO A 426 14.50 -29.13 -3.53
CA PRO A 426 15.06 -28.91 -4.87
C PRO A 426 14.21 -27.97 -5.76
N GLU A 427 12.91 -27.87 -5.50
CA GLU A 427 12.04 -26.94 -6.21
C GLU A 427 12.35 -25.48 -5.88
N VAL A 428 12.60 -25.19 -4.60
CA VAL A 428 12.98 -23.86 -4.11
C VAL A 428 14.34 -23.47 -4.70
N GLU A 429 15.30 -24.39 -4.65
CA GLU A 429 16.61 -24.22 -5.26
C GLU A 429 16.52 -23.85 -6.74
N ARG A 430 15.80 -24.66 -7.54
CA ARG A 430 15.62 -24.39 -8.97
C ARG A 430 15.01 -23.02 -9.24
N MET A 431 13.99 -22.65 -8.48
CA MET A 431 13.31 -21.37 -8.68
C MET A 431 14.20 -20.17 -8.25
N MET A 432 14.98 -20.28 -7.18
CA MET A 432 15.96 -19.26 -6.78
C MET A 432 17.08 -19.11 -7.81
N LEU A 433 17.58 -20.23 -8.36
CA LEU A 433 18.54 -20.22 -9.47
C LEU A 433 17.94 -19.54 -10.71
N ASN A 434 16.68 -19.82 -11.04
CA ASN A 434 16.00 -19.15 -12.15
C ASN A 434 15.95 -17.64 -11.96
N VAL A 435 15.69 -17.14 -10.75
CA VAL A 435 15.75 -15.71 -10.46
C VAL A 435 17.17 -15.19 -10.67
N ALA A 436 18.17 -15.88 -10.10
CA ALA A 436 19.57 -15.49 -10.17
C ALA A 436 20.14 -15.45 -11.60
N HIS A 437 19.58 -16.26 -12.49
CA HIS A 437 19.94 -16.34 -13.91
C HIS A 437 19.01 -15.53 -14.83
N SER A 438 17.84 -15.09 -14.35
CA SER A 438 16.91 -14.30 -15.16
C SER A 438 17.53 -12.97 -15.53
N SER A 439 17.95 -12.83 -16.78
CA SER A 439 18.57 -11.61 -17.29
C SER A 439 17.49 -10.52 -17.43
N GLY A 440 17.45 -9.56 -16.51
CA GLY A 440 17.02 -8.16 -16.73
C GLY A 440 15.66 -7.85 -17.39
N LEU A 441 14.78 -8.82 -17.70
CA LEU A 441 13.55 -8.56 -18.45
C LEU A 441 12.58 -7.70 -17.62
N ALA A 442 12.53 -6.42 -17.98
CA ALA A 442 11.63 -5.35 -17.54
C ALA A 442 11.34 -5.33 -16.03
N GLN A 443 12.28 -4.81 -15.23
CA GLN A 443 12.08 -4.61 -13.79
C GLN A 443 11.35 -3.32 -13.43
N SER A 444 11.26 -2.36 -14.35
CA SER A 444 10.60 -1.08 -14.10
C SER A 444 9.50 -0.82 -15.12
N PRO A 445 8.25 -0.58 -14.68
CA PRO A 445 7.21 -0.01 -15.53
C PRO A 445 7.63 1.33 -16.16
N ARG A 446 8.56 2.07 -15.53
CA ARG A 446 9.11 3.33 -16.06
C ARG A 446 10.07 3.13 -17.24
N ALA A 447 10.55 1.91 -17.47
CA ALA A 447 11.43 1.61 -18.61
C ALA A 447 10.65 1.35 -19.92
N MET A 448 9.32 1.44 -19.91
CA MET A 448 8.47 1.19 -21.09
C MET A 448 7.88 2.47 -21.73
N THR A 449 8.47 3.64 -21.50
CA THR A 449 8.11 4.89 -22.20
C THR A 449 9.22 5.35 -23.12
#